data_AF-A0A917BST1-F1
#
_entry.id   AF-A0A917BST1-F1
#
_cell.length_a   1.000
_cell.length_b   1.000
_cell.length_c   1.000
_cell.angle_alpha   90.00
_cell.angle_beta   90.00
_cell.angle_gamma   90.00
#
_symmetry.space_group_name_H-M   'P 1'
#
loop_
_entity.id
_entity.type
_entity.pdbx_description
1 polymer ?
#
loop_
_entity_poly.entity_id
_entity_poly.type
_entity_poly.pdbx_seq_one_letter_code
_entity_poly.pdbx_strand_id
1 'polypeptide(L)'
;MVEGVSEEHEAAAWRVLKEARVEIDTIDAQIVDLLAARFAVVERVLELKKEAGLPALLQDRVDDVVARVRERAVSSDAPPELVEALWRFLIQWTIEYEEARLG
;
A
#
# COMPACT_ATOMS: atom_id res chain seq x y z
N MET A 1 8.29 -30.60 -27.16
CA MET A 1 6.90 -31.10 -27.16
C MET A 1 6.59 -31.39 -25.71
N VAL A 2 5.85 -30.51 -25.03
CA VAL A 2 5.43 -30.77 -23.65
C VAL A 2 4.29 -31.77 -23.73
N GLU A 3 4.47 -32.95 -23.14
CA GLU A 3 3.47 -34.02 -23.10
C GLU A 3 2.20 -33.53 -22.41
N GLY A 4 1.05 -33.98 -22.94
CA GLY A 4 -0.28 -33.42 -22.72
C GLY A 4 -0.67 -33.23 -21.26
N VAL A 5 -0.83 -31.98 -20.86
CA VAL A 5 -1.84 -31.62 -19.87
C VAL A 5 -3.18 -31.97 -20.53
N SER A 6 -3.96 -32.89 -19.96
CA SER A 6 -5.30 -33.19 -20.51
C SER A 6 -6.14 -31.90 -20.55
N GLU A 7 -7.01 -31.74 -21.54
CA GLU A 7 -7.90 -30.56 -21.66
C GLU A 7 -8.67 -30.28 -20.36
N GLU A 8 -8.96 -31.32 -19.58
CA GLU A 8 -9.58 -31.24 -18.26
C GLU A 8 -8.68 -30.58 -17.21
N HIS A 9 -7.38 -30.90 -17.17
CA HIS A 9 -6.42 -30.26 -16.27
C HIS A 9 -6.19 -28.79 -16.64
N GLU A 10 -6.19 -28.47 -17.93
CA GLU A 10 -6.09 -27.08 -18.40
C GLU A 10 -7.35 -26.29 -17.99
N ALA A 11 -8.54 -26.84 -18.23
CA ALA A 11 -9.79 -26.21 -17.82
C ALA A 11 -9.89 -26.02 -16.29
N ALA A 12 -9.38 -26.96 -15.51
CA ALA A 12 -9.29 -26.85 -14.06
C ALA A 12 -8.33 -25.72 -13.63
N ALA A 13 -7.16 -25.62 -14.25
CA ALA A 13 -6.20 -24.54 -13.98
C ALA A 13 -6.79 -23.16 -14.27
N TRP A 14 -7.49 -23.01 -15.40
CA TRP A 14 -8.16 -21.75 -15.74
C TRP A 14 -9.27 -21.38 -14.75
N ARG A 15 -10.00 -22.36 -14.21
CA ARG A 15 -10.99 -22.13 -13.16
C ARG A 15 -10.35 -21.58 -11.89
N VAL A 16 -9.27 -22.22 -11.41
CA VAL A 16 -8.53 -21.78 -10.22
C VAL A 16 -7.96 -20.37 -10.42
N LEU A 17 -7.37 -20.09 -11.60
CA LEU A 17 -6.88 -18.75 -11.91
C LEU A 17 -7.98 -17.70 -11.89
N LYS A 18 -9.19 -18.04 -12.35
CA LYS A 18 -10.34 -17.12 -12.31
C LYS A 18 -10.78 -16.86 -10.88
N GLU A 19 -10.86 -17.88 -10.05
CA GLU A 19 -11.24 -17.77 -8.63
C GLU A 19 -10.19 -16.92 -7.86
N ALA A 20 -8.91 -17.20 -8.03
CA ALA A 20 -7.82 -16.44 -7.41
C ALA A 20 -7.84 -14.96 -7.81
N ARG A 21 -8.22 -14.63 -9.05
CA ARG A 21 -8.37 -13.22 -9.49
C ARG A 21 -9.49 -12.50 -8.77
N VAL A 22 -10.62 -13.17 -8.53
CA VAL A 22 -11.74 -12.59 -7.75
C VAL A 22 -11.31 -12.33 -6.30
N GLU A 23 -10.52 -13.23 -5.72
CA GLU A 23 -9.95 -13.02 -4.38
C GLU A 23 -9.00 -11.82 -4.35
N ILE A 24 -8.11 -11.70 -5.34
CA ILE A 24 -7.21 -10.54 -5.49
C ILE A 24 -8.01 -9.25 -5.64
N ASP A 25 -9.00 -9.21 -6.53
CA ASP A 25 -9.85 -8.03 -6.76
C ASP A 25 -10.55 -7.59 -5.45
N THR A 26 -10.94 -8.56 -4.62
CA THR A 26 -11.56 -8.30 -3.30
C THR A 26 -10.55 -7.69 -2.32
N ILE A 27 -9.32 -8.19 -2.29
CA ILE A 27 -8.24 -7.65 -1.45
C ILE A 27 -7.86 -6.24 -1.92
N ASP A 28 -7.77 -6.02 -3.23
CA ASP A 28 -7.42 -4.73 -3.81
C ASP A 28 -8.46 -3.66 -3.45
N ALA A 29 -9.76 -4.01 -3.48
CA ALA A 29 -10.81 -3.11 -3.02
C ALA A 29 -10.62 -2.71 -1.54
N GLN A 30 -10.27 -3.66 -0.68
CA GLN A 30 -10.00 -3.38 0.75
C GLN A 30 -8.76 -2.49 0.93
N ILE A 31 -7.72 -2.67 0.11
CA ILE A 31 -6.53 -1.81 0.14
C ILE A 31 -6.91 -0.38 -0.22
N VAL A 32 -7.73 -0.18 -1.26
CA VAL A 32 -8.22 1.15 -1.66
C VAL A 32 -9.04 1.81 -0.54
N ASP A 33 -9.94 1.07 0.10
CA ASP A 33 -10.73 1.59 1.23
C ASP A 33 -9.86 2.00 2.41
N LEU A 34 -8.84 1.20 2.74
CA LEU A 34 -7.87 1.52 3.79
C LEU A 34 -6.99 2.73 3.43
N LEU A 35 -6.62 2.87 2.16
CA LEU A 35 -5.88 4.05 1.69
C LEU A 35 -6.74 5.32 1.78
N ALA A 36 -8.03 5.24 1.42
CA ALA A 36 -8.96 6.36 1.59
C ALA A 36 -9.11 6.74 3.07
N ALA A 37 -9.25 5.77 3.97
CA ALA A 37 -9.30 6.01 5.41
C ALA A 37 -8.00 6.64 5.93
N ARG A 38 -6.83 6.12 5.48
CA ARG A 38 -5.51 6.70 5.81
C ARG A 38 -5.43 8.16 5.34
N PHE A 39 -5.91 8.45 4.14
CA PHE A 39 -5.86 9.78 3.56
C PHE A 39 -6.75 10.79 4.30
N ALA A 40 -7.92 10.36 4.79
CA ALA A 40 -8.74 11.20 5.66
C ALA A 40 -8.02 11.57 6.98
N VAL A 41 -7.08 10.76 7.47
CA VAL A 41 -6.21 11.13 8.60
C VAL A 41 -5.17 12.16 8.17
N VAL A 42 -4.56 11.99 7.00
CA VAL A 42 -3.59 12.94 6.43
C VAL A 42 -4.22 14.33 6.30
N GLU A 43 -5.42 14.44 5.75
CA GLU A 43 -6.14 15.72 5.64
C GLU A 43 -6.31 16.42 7.00
N ARG A 44 -6.71 15.69 8.04
CA ARG A 44 -6.84 16.26 9.39
C ARG A 44 -5.50 16.72 9.96
N VAL A 45 -4.43 15.97 9.71
CA VAL A 45 -3.07 16.34 10.14
C VAL A 45 -2.57 17.55 9.37
N LEU A 46 -2.88 17.67 8.08
CA LEU A 46 -2.55 18.83 7.26
C LEU A 46 -3.18 20.11 7.81
N GLU A 47 -4.47 20.10 8.16
CA GLU A 47 -5.12 21.27 8.76
C GLU A 47 -4.46 21.67 10.09
N LEU A 48 -4.13 20.70 10.95
CA LEU A 48 -3.37 20.97 12.17
C LEU A 48 -1.98 21.57 11.87
N LYS A 49 -1.26 21.03 10.88
CA LYS A 49 0.05 21.55 10.47
C LYS A 49 -0.03 22.99 9.98
N LYS A 50 -1.08 23.33 9.21
CA LYS A 50 -1.35 24.72 8.77
C LYS A 50 -1.54 25.65 9.97
N GLU A 51 -2.42 25.28 10.89
CA GLU A 51 -2.72 26.09 12.08
C GLU A 51 -1.49 26.30 12.97
N ALA A 52 -0.65 25.26 13.10
CA ALA A 52 0.54 25.27 13.95
C ALA A 52 1.82 25.75 13.24
N GLY A 53 1.78 26.05 11.93
CA GLY A 53 2.95 26.42 11.14
C GLY A 53 4.01 25.31 11.06
N LEU A 54 3.59 24.05 11.06
CA LEU A 54 4.49 22.88 11.01
C LEU A 54 4.79 22.47 9.55
N PRO A 55 6.01 21.98 9.28
CA PRO A 55 6.39 21.54 7.94
C PRO A 55 5.68 20.24 7.53
N ALA A 56 5.59 20.01 6.22
CA ALA A 56 5.13 18.74 5.65
C ALA A 56 6.06 17.59 6.07
N LEU A 57 7.35 17.77 5.81
CA LEU A 57 8.40 16.79 6.09
C LEU A 57 8.87 16.86 7.54
N LEU A 58 8.82 15.71 8.21
CA LEU A 58 9.50 15.45 9.48
C LEU A 58 10.32 14.17 9.30
N GLN A 59 11.64 14.30 9.09
CA GLN A 59 12.50 13.18 8.70
C GLN A 59 12.43 12.00 9.68
N ASP A 60 12.56 12.27 10.98
CA ASP A 60 12.48 11.25 12.02
C ASP A 60 11.16 10.46 11.95
N ARG A 61 10.06 11.13 11.57
CA ARG A 61 8.77 10.48 11.39
C ARG A 61 8.74 9.54 10.19
N VAL A 62 9.41 9.90 9.10
CA VAL A 62 9.52 9.05 7.90
C VAL A 62 10.26 7.76 8.26
N ASP A 63 11.41 7.89 8.91
CA ASP A 63 12.27 6.76 9.28
C ASP A 63 11.54 5.81 10.23
N ASP A 64 10.86 6.35 11.23
CA ASP A 64 9.98 5.62 12.15
C ASP A 64 8.87 4.83 11.45
N VAL A 65 8.21 5.45 10.46
CA VAL A 65 7.13 4.79 9.72
C VAL A 65 7.70 3.64 8.89
N VAL A 66 8.81 3.86 8.18
CA VAL A 66 9.46 2.84 7.36
C VAL A 66 9.92 1.65 8.22
N ALA A 67 10.54 1.91 9.38
CA ALA A 67 10.97 0.85 10.28
C ALA A 67 9.79 -0.03 10.74
N ARG A 68 8.69 0.59 11.19
CA ARG A 68 7.52 -0.15 11.68
C ARG A 68 6.82 -0.97 10.60
N VAL A 69 6.71 -0.46 9.37
CA VAL A 69 6.04 -1.21 8.29
C VAL A 69 6.91 -2.35 7.80
N ARG A 70 8.24 -2.18 7.81
CA ARG A 70 9.18 -3.24 7.50
C ARG A 70 9.13 -4.36 8.53
N GLU A 71 9.10 -4.03 9.82
CA GLU A 71 8.89 -5.01 10.90
C GLU A 71 7.56 -5.74 10.74
N ARG A 72 6.48 -5.00 10.45
CA ARG A 72 5.16 -5.59 10.23
C ARG A 72 5.15 -6.55 9.04
N ALA A 73 5.82 -6.20 7.95
CA ALA A 73 5.95 -7.07 6.78
C ALA A 73 6.57 -8.41 7.15
N VAL A 74 7.70 -8.38 7.87
CA VAL A 74 8.37 -9.59 8.38
C VAL A 74 7.42 -10.42 9.24
N SER A 75 6.71 -9.80 10.19
CA SER A 75 5.79 -10.53 11.08
C SER A 75 4.54 -11.08 10.41
N SER A 76 4.24 -10.62 9.19
CA SER A 76 3.03 -11.02 8.42
C SER A 76 3.38 -11.89 7.20
N ASP A 77 4.62 -12.40 7.12
CA ASP A 77 5.16 -13.14 5.98
C ASP A 77 5.02 -12.39 4.63
N ALA A 78 4.96 -11.06 4.67
CA ALA A 78 4.96 -10.22 3.48
C ALA A 78 6.40 -9.85 3.11
N PRO A 79 6.72 -9.71 1.80
CA PRO A 79 8.03 -9.27 1.36
C PRO A 79 8.36 -7.85 1.92
N PRO A 80 9.38 -7.68 2.78
CA PRO A 80 9.65 -6.40 3.46
C PRO A 80 10.13 -5.27 2.53
N GLU A 81 10.89 -5.62 1.50
CA GLU A 81 11.32 -4.75 0.40
C GLU A 81 10.17 -4.24 -0.47
N LEU A 82 9.14 -5.06 -0.75
CA LEU A 82 7.90 -4.61 -1.41
C LEU A 82 7.15 -3.60 -0.54
N VAL A 83 6.93 -3.95 0.73
CA VAL A 83 6.18 -3.08 1.66
C VAL A 83 6.90 -1.76 1.89
N GLU A 84 8.22 -1.79 2.07
CA GLU A 84 9.03 -0.59 2.22
C GLU A 84 8.95 0.31 0.98
N ALA A 85 9.08 -0.26 -0.23
CA ALA A 85 8.99 0.51 -1.47
C ALA A 85 7.63 1.20 -1.61
N LEU A 86 6.54 0.49 -1.35
CA LEU A 86 5.19 1.05 -1.38
C LEU A 86 5.02 2.18 -0.35
N TRP A 87 5.51 1.99 0.87
CA TRP A 87 5.38 3.01 1.92
C TRP A 87 6.22 4.25 1.66
N ARG A 88 7.44 4.10 1.14
CA ARG A 88 8.28 5.24 0.73
C ARG A 88 7.59 6.05 -0.36
N PHE A 89 6.98 5.39 -1.35
CA PHE A 89 6.18 6.06 -2.37
C PHE A 89 5.00 6.82 -1.77
N LEU A 90 4.19 6.17 -0.91
CA LEU A 90 3.03 6.79 -0.27
C LEU A 90 3.42 8.00 0.59
N ILE A 91 4.53 7.91 1.33
CA ILE A 91 5.05 9.01 2.16
C ILE A 91 5.48 10.18 1.27
N GLN A 92 6.29 9.91 0.23
CA GLN A 92 6.76 10.95 -0.68
C GLN A 92 5.59 11.68 -1.35
N TRP A 93 4.62 10.92 -1.88
CA TRP A 93 3.42 11.50 -2.47
C TRP A 93 2.62 12.35 -1.48
N THR A 94 2.52 11.90 -0.21
CA THR A 94 1.84 12.65 0.85
C THR A 94 2.56 13.97 1.16
N ILE A 95 3.90 13.97 1.22
CA ILE A 95 4.70 15.17 1.46
C ILE A 95 4.45 16.19 0.35
N GLU A 96 4.54 15.78 -0.91
CA GLU A 96 4.28 16.66 -2.06
C GLU A 96 2.85 17.23 -2.03
N TYR A 97 1.88 16.41 -1.64
CA TYR A 97 0.50 16.83 -1.48
C TYR A 97 0.33 17.91 -0.38
N GLU A 98 0.99 17.73 0.76
CA GLU A 98 0.98 18.66 1.90
C GLU A 98 1.73 19.95 1.56
N GLU A 99 2.92 19.88 0.96
CA GLU A 99 3.74 21.05 0.57
C GLU A 99 2.97 21.98 -0.37
N ALA A 100 2.24 21.42 -1.34
CA ALA A 100 1.40 22.21 -2.25
C ALA A 100 0.24 22.95 -1.55
N ARG A 101 -0.06 22.63 -0.29
CA ARG A 101 -1.18 23.18 0.51
C ARG A 101 -0.75 23.92 1.76
N LEU A 102 0.48 23.75 2.21
CA LEU A 102 1.08 24.45 3.34
C LEU A 102 1.76 25.78 2.93
N GLY A 103 1.84 26.07 1.63
CA GLY A 103 2.25 27.38 1.10
C GLY A 103 1.27 28.51 1.43
#